data_AF-A0A4S2ABP6-F1
#
_entry.id   AF-A0A4S2ABP6-F1
#
_cell.length_a   1.000
_cell.length_b   1.000
_cell.length_c   1.000
_cell.angle_alpha   90.00
_cell.angle_beta   90.00
_cell.angle_gamma   90.00
#
_symmetry.space_group_name_H-M   'P 1'
#
loop_
_entity.id
_entity.type
_entity.pdbx_description
1 polymer ?
#
loop_
_entity_poly.entity_id
_entity_poly.type
_entity_poly.pdbx_seq_one_letter_code
_entity_poly.pdbx_strand_id
1 'polypeptide(L)'
;MRFSDFVQLMHRYIGCSVTQQEYVLYLTNLVIRDPMTDDEEKLDENDDFNPLSSKDVSTLSKIYSGAQNRKIKQDDARTIQSRFSKSKFVDAFQTVDYEAREELIGKLKEFGIQGKLEVDNIDEVCAELFYRFIDAMASNKGYIDTTLPVHIDSYGNRYVTVEVSTVYVKDGKLHVGDEVLELPAVLVPEKDIKPEEMPYVNALCAAYADALAQAVTPDIIGTLPGRYRRDFTSQRTSYYEAEWLHHSVRDVFDGGEEKFEALKKDAYDGIESTYLQDYDNGYQRLQAVLDKITNTTLDTSSIDRIKSLMKNVHKKGICHILVNDGTINSWVDIDE
;
A
#
# COMPACT_ATOMS: atom_id res chain seq x y z
N MET A 1 -25.59 -12.25 1.76
CA MET A 1 -25.29 -13.64 2.19
C MET A 1 -25.46 -13.76 3.71
N ARG A 2 -25.98 -14.88 4.24
CA ARG A 2 -26.06 -15.15 5.70
C ARG A 2 -24.82 -15.88 6.18
N PHE A 3 -24.52 -15.78 7.48
CA PHE A 3 -23.37 -16.48 8.08
C PHE A 3 -23.49 -18.01 7.92
N SER A 4 -24.69 -18.57 8.08
CA SER A 4 -24.93 -20.01 7.87
C SER A 4 -24.59 -20.49 6.46
N ASP A 5 -24.84 -19.65 5.45
CA ASP A 5 -24.52 -19.97 4.05
C ASP A 5 -22.99 -20.04 3.87
N PHE A 6 -22.27 -19.10 4.50
CA PHE A 6 -20.81 -19.01 4.44
C PHE A 6 -20.16 -20.19 5.17
N VAL A 7 -20.62 -20.49 6.39
CA VAL A 7 -20.12 -21.64 7.16
C VAL A 7 -20.32 -22.96 6.40
N GLN A 8 -21.51 -23.18 5.84
CA GLN A 8 -21.78 -24.40 5.06
C GLN A 8 -20.98 -24.47 3.76
N LEU A 9 -20.67 -23.31 3.15
CA LEU A 9 -19.79 -23.25 1.98
C LEU A 9 -18.36 -23.61 2.36
N MET A 10 -17.78 -22.97 3.39
CA MET A 10 -16.42 -23.24 3.86
C MET A 10 -16.24 -24.70 4.26
N HIS A 11 -17.25 -25.34 4.85
CA HIS A 11 -17.19 -26.74 5.29
C HIS A 11 -16.93 -27.74 4.16
N ARG A 12 -17.17 -27.34 2.90
CA ARG A 12 -16.87 -28.18 1.73
C ARG A 12 -15.40 -28.13 1.31
N TYR A 13 -14.67 -27.10 1.75
CA TYR A 13 -13.30 -26.83 1.31
C TYR A 13 -12.27 -26.97 2.43
N ILE A 14 -12.58 -26.47 3.62
CA ILE A 14 -11.69 -26.56 4.79
C ILE A 14 -12.38 -27.27 5.95
N GLY A 15 -11.64 -28.15 6.63
CA GLY A 15 -12.15 -28.92 7.76
C GLY A 15 -13.24 -29.93 7.40
N CYS A 16 -13.22 -30.50 6.19
CA CYS A 16 -14.27 -31.40 5.67
C CYS A 16 -14.51 -32.67 6.51
N SER A 17 -13.56 -33.05 7.36
CA SER A 17 -13.66 -34.18 8.29
C SER A 17 -14.34 -33.83 9.62
N VAL A 18 -14.50 -32.53 9.93
CA VAL A 18 -15.13 -32.06 11.16
C VAL A 18 -16.64 -32.27 11.07
N THR A 19 -17.29 -32.59 12.19
CA THR A 19 -18.75 -32.79 12.14
C THR A 19 -19.48 -31.44 12.05
N GLN A 20 -20.70 -31.42 11.50
CA GLN A 20 -21.51 -30.19 11.43
C GLN A 20 -21.73 -29.51 12.79
N GLN A 21 -21.74 -30.33 13.85
CA GLN A 21 -21.99 -29.90 15.22
C GLN A 21 -20.79 -29.16 15.82
N GLU A 22 -19.59 -29.51 15.39
CA GLU A 22 -18.31 -28.96 15.86
C GLU A 22 -17.76 -27.89 14.90
N TYR A 23 -18.24 -27.85 13.66
CA TYR A 23 -17.65 -27.05 12.60
C TYR A 23 -17.65 -25.55 12.88
N VAL A 24 -18.69 -25.01 13.52
CA VAL A 24 -18.73 -23.58 13.88
C VAL A 24 -17.60 -23.24 14.85
N LEU A 25 -17.37 -24.10 15.86
CA LEU A 25 -16.30 -23.92 16.83
C LEU A 25 -14.93 -24.02 16.14
N TYR A 26 -14.72 -25.09 15.36
CA TYR A 26 -13.52 -25.27 14.54
C TYR A 26 -13.21 -24.03 13.69
N LEU A 27 -14.20 -23.56 12.93
CA LEU A 27 -14.04 -22.44 12.02
C LEU A 27 -13.70 -21.15 12.79
N THR A 28 -14.34 -20.89 13.93
CA THR A 28 -14.02 -19.72 14.76
C THR A 28 -12.65 -19.80 15.42
N ASN A 29 -12.13 -20.98 15.75
CA ASN A 29 -10.77 -21.15 16.26
C ASN A 29 -9.72 -20.78 15.21
N LEU A 30 -10.02 -20.92 13.92
CA LEU A 30 -9.13 -20.51 12.83
C LEU A 30 -9.01 -18.99 12.68
N VAL A 31 -9.97 -18.22 13.22
CA VAL A 31 -9.94 -16.75 13.13
C VAL A 31 -9.65 -16.05 14.45
N ILE A 32 -9.19 -16.81 15.45
CA ILE A 32 -8.77 -16.27 16.75
C ILE A 32 -7.24 -16.40 16.83
N ARG A 33 -6.56 -15.27 17.10
CA ARG A 33 -5.10 -15.23 17.33
C ARG A 33 -4.72 -16.09 18.53
N ASP A 34 -3.44 -16.39 18.70
CA ASP A 34 -2.97 -17.01 19.94
C ASP A 34 -3.12 -16.03 21.13
N PRO A 35 -3.27 -16.55 22.37
CA PRO A 35 -3.21 -15.74 23.60
C PRO A 35 -1.95 -14.87 23.65
N MET A 36 -2.08 -13.63 24.12
CA MET A 36 -0.96 -12.67 24.19
C MET A 36 -0.66 -12.18 25.61
N THR A 37 -1.48 -12.56 26.59
CA THR A 37 -1.31 -12.17 28.01
C THR A 37 -1.52 -13.38 28.91
N ASP A 38 -0.93 -13.37 30.11
CA ASP A 38 -1.10 -14.44 31.12
C ASP A 38 -2.57 -14.74 31.44
N ASP A 39 -3.46 -13.74 31.36
CA ASP A 39 -4.89 -13.93 31.60
C ASP A 39 -5.58 -14.58 30.40
N GLU A 40 -5.15 -14.28 29.18
CA GLU A 40 -5.61 -14.97 27.98
C GLU A 40 -5.09 -16.41 27.90
N GLU A 41 -3.85 -16.66 28.33
CA GLU A 41 -3.29 -18.02 28.43
C GLU A 41 -4.12 -18.88 29.38
N LYS A 42 -4.49 -18.36 30.56
CA LYS A 42 -5.41 -19.06 31.48
C LYS A 42 -6.78 -19.31 30.86
N LEU A 43 -7.31 -18.39 30.06
CA LEU A 43 -8.58 -18.62 29.37
C LEU A 43 -8.44 -19.77 28.36
N ASP A 44 -7.31 -19.85 27.66
CA ASP A 44 -7.05 -20.91 26.68
C ASP A 44 -6.88 -22.27 27.33
N GLU A 45 -6.14 -22.35 28.44
CA GLU A 45 -5.99 -23.56 29.26
C GLU A 45 -7.32 -24.11 29.79
N ASN A 46 -8.33 -23.24 29.96
CA ASN A 46 -9.67 -23.61 30.43
C ASN A 46 -10.69 -23.77 29.28
N ASP A 47 -10.24 -23.79 28.02
CA ASP A 47 -11.07 -23.80 26.81
C ASP A 47 -12.03 -22.59 26.68
N ASP A 48 -11.87 -21.54 27.48
CA ASP A 48 -12.76 -20.36 27.51
C ASP A 48 -12.26 -19.20 26.63
N PHE A 49 -11.13 -19.36 25.95
CA PHE A 49 -10.57 -18.32 25.08
C PHE A 49 -11.41 -18.06 23.83
N ASN A 50 -12.05 -19.09 23.26
CA ASN A 50 -13.11 -18.91 22.28
C ASN A 50 -14.48 -18.85 23.00
N PRO A 51 -15.27 -17.77 22.86
CA PRO A 51 -16.57 -17.65 23.53
C PRO A 51 -17.61 -18.68 23.08
N LEU A 52 -17.32 -19.45 22.02
CA LEU A 52 -18.15 -20.54 21.53
C LEU A 52 -17.85 -21.91 22.16
N SER A 53 -16.70 -22.09 22.82
CA SER A 53 -16.30 -23.39 23.38
C SER A 53 -17.27 -23.91 24.44
N SER A 54 -17.81 -23.00 25.27
CA SER A 54 -18.77 -23.34 26.32
C SER A 54 -20.21 -23.51 25.83
N LYS A 55 -20.48 -23.35 24.53
CA LYS A 55 -21.84 -23.47 23.98
C LYS A 55 -22.19 -24.93 23.75
N ASP A 56 -23.47 -25.25 23.99
CA ASP A 56 -23.97 -26.59 23.74
C ASP A 56 -24.03 -26.93 22.24
N VAL A 57 -23.92 -28.22 21.94
CA VAL A 57 -23.98 -28.78 20.59
C VAL A 57 -25.24 -28.34 19.82
N SER A 58 -26.39 -28.22 20.48
CA SER A 58 -27.61 -27.77 19.80
C SER A 58 -27.52 -26.31 19.37
N THR A 59 -26.90 -25.46 20.18
CA THR A 59 -26.64 -24.05 19.83
C THR A 59 -25.71 -23.96 18.62
N LEU A 60 -24.57 -24.67 18.64
CA LEU A 60 -23.61 -24.66 17.52
C LEU A 60 -24.25 -25.19 16.21
N SER A 61 -25.00 -26.28 16.29
CA SER A 61 -25.73 -26.85 15.14
C SER A 61 -26.76 -25.89 14.53
N LYS A 62 -27.43 -25.10 15.38
CA LYS A 62 -28.38 -24.09 14.91
C LYS A 62 -27.67 -22.90 14.25
N ILE A 63 -26.48 -22.53 14.73
CA ILE A 63 -25.65 -21.50 14.08
C ILE A 63 -25.19 -22.01 12.69
N TYR A 64 -24.68 -23.25 12.63
CA TYR A 64 -24.25 -23.89 11.38
C TYR A 64 -25.36 -23.89 10.31
N SER A 65 -26.54 -24.37 10.68
CA SER A 65 -27.69 -24.49 9.78
C SER A 65 -28.44 -23.17 9.54
N GLY A 66 -28.24 -22.16 10.39
CA GLY A 66 -29.07 -20.95 10.42
C GLY A 66 -30.51 -21.19 10.92
N ALA A 67 -30.79 -22.37 11.49
CA ALA A 67 -32.12 -22.73 11.98
C ALA A 67 -32.60 -21.73 13.03
N GLN A 68 -33.89 -21.37 12.96
CA GLN A 68 -34.49 -20.36 13.85
C GLN A 68 -33.79 -18.99 13.76
N ASN A 69 -33.17 -18.67 12.63
CA ASN A 69 -32.37 -17.45 12.43
C ASN A 69 -31.24 -17.31 13.46
N ARG A 70 -30.72 -18.45 13.97
CA ARG A 70 -29.66 -18.48 14.95
C ARG A 70 -28.34 -18.05 14.31
N LYS A 71 -27.63 -17.19 15.02
CA LYS A 71 -26.30 -16.66 14.69
C LYS A 71 -25.46 -16.59 15.95
N ILE A 72 -24.17 -16.31 15.81
CA ILE A 72 -23.30 -15.98 16.96
C ILE A 72 -23.90 -14.76 17.67
N LYS A 73 -23.98 -14.81 19.00
CA LYS A 73 -24.55 -13.69 19.79
C LYS A 73 -23.64 -12.47 19.67
N GLN A 74 -24.22 -11.29 19.88
CA GLN A 74 -23.51 -10.03 19.75
C GLN A 74 -22.25 -9.95 20.62
N ASP A 75 -22.34 -10.33 21.89
CA ASP A 75 -21.20 -10.27 22.81
C ASP A 75 -20.12 -11.30 22.46
N ASP A 76 -20.53 -12.53 22.09
CA ASP A 76 -19.60 -13.55 21.60
C ASP A 76 -18.86 -13.06 20.35
N ALA A 77 -19.57 -12.40 19.41
CA ALA A 77 -18.98 -11.85 18.20
C ALA A 77 -18.00 -10.70 18.48
N ARG A 78 -18.29 -9.84 19.47
CA ARG A 78 -17.36 -8.77 19.90
C ARG A 78 -16.07 -9.34 20.50
N THR A 79 -16.19 -10.40 21.30
CA THR A 79 -15.03 -11.11 21.84
C THR A 79 -14.18 -11.71 20.74
N ILE A 80 -14.80 -12.39 19.75
CA ILE A 80 -14.09 -12.91 18.56
C ILE A 80 -13.42 -11.75 17.80
N GLN A 81 -14.14 -10.63 17.59
CA GLN A 81 -13.62 -9.46 16.87
C GLN A 81 -12.36 -8.88 17.53
N SER A 82 -12.34 -8.76 18.86
CA SER A 82 -11.16 -8.25 19.59
C SER A 82 -9.94 -9.18 19.57
N ARG A 83 -10.15 -10.44 19.22
CA ARG A 83 -9.12 -11.48 19.14
C ARG A 83 -8.92 -11.97 17.71
N PHE A 84 -9.41 -11.21 16.73
CA PHE A 84 -9.43 -11.68 15.36
C PHE A 84 -8.01 -11.84 14.80
N SER A 85 -7.75 -12.93 14.09
CA SER A 85 -6.62 -13.03 13.19
C SER A 85 -6.90 -14.02 12.07
N LYS A 86 -6.52 -13.69 10.83
CA LYS A 86 -6.80 -14.55 9.67
C LYS A 86 -5.74 -15.63 9.40
N SER A 87 -4.62 -15.64 10.11
CA SER A 87 -3.46 -16.49 9.74
C SER A 87 -3.80 -17.97 9.69
N LYS A 88 -4.37 -18.54 10.76
CA LYS A 88 -4.73 -19.98 10.80
C LYS A 88 -5.81 -20.34 9.77
N PHE A 89 -6.72 -19.40 9.50
CA PHE A 89 -7.76 -19.56 8.49
C PHE A 89 -7.18 -19.64 7.08
N VAL A 90 -6.28 -18.72 6.72
CA VAL A 90 -5.57 -18.74 5.43
C VAL A 90 -4.70 -20.00 5.31
N ASP A 91 -4.04 -20.42 6.38
CA ASP A 91 -3.25 -21.65 6.39
C ASP A 91 -4.10 -22.91 6.13
N ALA A 92 -5.35 -22.95 6.60
CA ALA A 92 -6.24 -24.08 6.33
C ALA A 92 -6.50 -24.27 4.82
N PHE A 93 -6.43 -23.20 4.03
CA PHE A 93 -6.60 -23.23 2.58
C PHE A 93 -5.38 -23.78 1.83
N GLN A 94 -4.22 -23.94 2.46
CA GLN A 94 -3.05 -24.57 1.81
C GLN A 94 -3.34 -26.01 1.37
N THR A 95 -4.32 -26.67 1.99
CA THR A 95 -4.75 -28.02 1.65
C THR A 95 -5.80 -28.09 0.53
N VAL A 96 -6.31 -26.93 0.09
CA VAL A 96 -7.35 -26.84 -0.95
C VAL A 96 -6.68 -26.70 -2.30
N ASP A 97 -6.92 -27.67 -3.18
CA ASP A 97 -6.34 -27.69 -4.52
C ASP A 97 -6.91 -26.61 -5.45
N TYR A 98 -6.26 -26.45 -6.60
CA TYR A 98 -6.59 -25.42 -7.58
C TYR A 98 -8.02 -25.56 -8.12
N GLU A 99 -8.46 -26.78 -8.44
CA GLU A 99 -9.79 -27.05 -8.99
C GLU A 99 -10.89 -26.71 -7.97
N ALA A 100 -10.70 -27.09 -6.71
CA ALA A 100 -11.60 -26.77 -5.62
C ALA A 100 -11.66 -25.25 -5.37
N ARG A 101 -10.53 -24.53 -5.48
CA ARG A 101 -10.50 -23.07 -5.41
C ARG A 101 -11.25 -22.40 -6.56
N GLU A 102 -11.14 -22.91 -7.79
CA GLU A 102 -11.95 -22.43 -8.92
C GLU A 102 -13.45 -22.65 -8.71
N GLU A 103 -13.84 -23.83 -8.22
CA GLU A 103 -15.24 -24.11 -7.88
C GLU A 103 -15.76 -23.14 -6.82
N LEU A 104 -14.97 -22.89 -5.77
CA LEU A 104 -15.31 -21.94 -4.70
C LEU A 104 -15.53 -20.52 -5.24
N ILE A 105 -14.69 -20.05 -6.18
CA ILE A 105 -14.89 -18.75 -6.85
C ILE A 105 -16.25 -18.71 -7.55
N GLY A 106 -16.62 -19.79 -8.26
CA GLY A 106 -17.93 -19.91 -8.90
C GLY A 106 -19.06 -19.79 -7.88
N LYS A 107 -18.97 -20.49 -6.75
CA LYS A 107 -19.97 -20.45 -5.68
C LYS A 107 -20.08 -19.08 -5.02
N LEU A 108 -18.97 -18.40 -4.76
CA LEU A 108 -19.00 -17.05 -4.20
C LEU A 108 -19.68 -16.06 -5.17
N LYS A 109 -19.46 -16.20 -6.49
CA LYS A 109 -20.17 -15.39 -7.50
C LYS A 109 -21.68 -15.67 -7.51
N GLU A 110 -22.12 -16.92 -7.33
CA GLU A 110 -23.54 -17.27 -7.18
C GLU A 110 -24.19 -16.57 -5.97
N PHE A 111 -23.44 -16.36 -4.88
CA PHE A 111 -23.88 -15.58 -3.71
C PHE A 111 -23.84 -14.06 -3.90
N GLY A 112 -23.45 -13.58 -5.09
CA GLY A 112 -23.35 -12.15 -5.41
C GLY A 112 -22.13 -11.47 -4.79
N ILE A 113 -21.08 -12.22 -4.44
CA ILE A 113 -19.79 -11.64 -4.05
C ILE A 113 -19.14 -11.01 -5.30
N GLN A 114 -18.80 -9.73 -5.18
CA GLN A 114 -18.15 -8.95 -6.23
C GLN A 114 -16.68 -8.67 -5.87
N GLY A 115 -15.88 -8.31 -6.86
CA GLY A 115 -14.45 -7.98 -6.71
C GLY A 115 -13.53 -8.88 -7.52
N LYS A 116 -12.22 -8.70 -7.32
CA LYS A 116 -11.17 -9.47 -7.96
C LYS A 116 -11.02 -10.84 -7.28
N LEU A 117 -11.75 -11.84 -7.80
CA LEU A 117 -11.73 -13.23 -7.33
C LEU A 117 -10.81 -14.06 -8.23
N GLU A 118 -9.64 -14.43 -7.71
CA GLU A 118 -8.62 -15.24 -8.39
C GLU A 118 -8.25 -16.45 -7.53
N VAL A 119 -7.72 -17.51 -8.14
CA VAL A 119 -7.38 -18.74 -7.40
C VAL A 119 -6.34 -18.48 -6.31
N ASP A 120 -5.41 -17.56 -6.59
CA ASP A 120 -4.29 -17.21 -5.72
C ASP A 120 -4.68 -16.31 -4.54
N ASN A 121 -5.88 -15.73 -4.51
CA ASN A 121 -6.32 -14.82 -3.45
C ASN A 121 -7.62 -15.24 -2.75
N ILE A 122 -8.16 -16.42 -3.09
CA ILE A 122 -9.50 -16.81 -2.63
C ILE A 122 -9.57 -17.08 -1.12
N ASP A 123 -8.45 -17.50 -0.53
CA ASP A 123 -8.26 -17.66 0.91
C ASP A 123 -8.41 -16.32 1.65
N GLU A 124 -7.72 -15.29 1.16
CA GLU A 124 -7.81 -13.93 1.68
C GLU A 124 -9.21 -13.35 1.56
N VAL A 125 -9.86 -13.54 0.40
CA VAL A 125 -11.26 -13.12 0.21
C VAL A 125 -12.19 -13.82 1.21
N CYS A 126 -12.00 -15.12 1.44
CA CYS A 126 -12.80 -15.86 2.41
C CYS A 126 -12.56 -15.38 3.85
N ALA A 127 -11.31 -15.04 4.20
CA ALA A 127 -10.99 -14.47 5.51
C ALA A 127 -11.66 -13.10 5.72
N GLU A 128 -11.63 -12.24 4.71
CA GLU A 128 -12.31 -10.94 4.72
C GLU A 128 -13.84 -11.10 4.85
N LEU A 129 -14.44 -12.05 4.13
CA LEU A 129 -15.86 -12.37 4.27
C LEU A 129 -16.19 -12.81 5.69
N PHE A 130 -15.36 -13.66 6.29
CA PHE A 130 -15.57 -14.11 7.67
C PHE A 130 -15.51 -12.93 8.65
N TYR A 131 -14.50 -12.07 8.55
CA TYR A 131 -14.41 -10.86 9.36
C TYR A 131 -15.68 -10.00 9.24
N ARG A 132 -16.18 -9.79 8.02
CA ARG A 132 -17.39 -9.02 7.77
C ARG A 132 -18.62 -9.64 8.44
N PHE A 133 -18.71 -10.97 8.53
CA PHE A 133 -19.76 -11.63 9.28
C PHE A 133 -19.61 -11.41 10.78
N ILE A 134 -18.40 -11.51 11.34
CA ILE A 134 -18.13 -11.23 12.76
C ILE A 134 -18.52 -9.78 13.09
N ASP A 135 -18.10 -8.82 12.27
CA ASP A 135 -18.44 -7.40 12.42
C ASP A 135 -19.95 -7.13 12.33
N ALA A 136 -20.62 -7.75 11.35
CA ALA A 136 -22.06 -7.68 11.23
C ALA A 136 -22.75 -8.23 12.49
N MET A 137 -22.30 -9.37 13.03
CA MET A 137 -22.87 -9.97 14.24
C MET A 137 -22.57 -9.15 15.50
N ALA A 138 -21.39 -8.54 15.62
CA ALA A 138 -21.04 -7.58 16.67
C ALA A 138 -21.92 -6.31 16.62
N SER A 139 -22.40 -5.96 15.43
CA SER A 139 -23.41 -4.91 15.17
C SER A 139 -24.86 -5.43 15.22
N ASN A 140 -25.07 -6.65 15.74
CA ASN A 140 -26.35 -7.35 15.83
C ASN A 140 -27.10 -7.54 14.48
N LYS A 141 -26.37 -7.59 13.37
CA LYS A 141 -26.85 -8.06 12.06
C LYS A 141 -26.54 -9.55 11.89
N GLY A 142 -27.18 -10.24 10.96
CA GLY A 142 -26.98 -11.68 10.71
C GLY A 142 -26.60 -12.00 9.27
N TYR A 143 -26.34 -10.95 8.49
CA TYR A 143 -26.06 -10.99 7.07
C TYR A 143 -25.10 -9.87 6.73
N ILE A 144 -24.39 -10.04 5.62
CA ILE A 144 -23.55 -9.01 5.01
C ILE A 144 -24.14 -8.58 3.67
N ASP A 145 -23.92 -7.32 3.34
CA ASP A 145 -24.18 -6.77 2.00
C ASP A 145 -23.02 -7.15 1.07
N THR A 146 -23.25 -8.04 0.12
CA THR A 146 -22.19 -8.67 -0.67
C THR A 146 -21.49 -7.73 -1.65
N THR A 147 -22.02 -6.51 -1.86
CA THR A 147 -21.45 -5.52 -2.78
C THR A 147 -20.37 -4.64 -2.14
N LEU A 148 -20.23 -4.65 -0.81
CA LEU A 148 -19.26 -3.81 -0.10
C LEU A 148 -17.98 -4.59 0.22
N PRO A 149 -16.86 -4.40 -0.52
CA PRO A 149 -15.58 -5.01 -0.15
C PRO A 149 -15.06 -4.40 1.16
N VAL A 150 -14.44 -5.23 2.01
CA VAL A 150 -13.78 -4.80 3.24
C VAL A 150 -12.45 -5.52 3.30
N HIS A 151 -11.36 -4.76 3.36
CA HIS A 151 -10.02 -5.32 3.48
C HIS A 151 -9.52 -5.24 4.91
N ILE A 152 -8.85 -6.31 5.36
CA ILE A 152 -8.36 -6.45 6.72
C ILE A 152 -6.97 -7.06 6.78
N ASP A 153 -6.15 -6.56 7.70
CA ASP A 153 -4.81 -7.07 7.94
C ASP A 153 -4.86 -8.43 8.65
N SER A 154 -3.70 -8.96 9.03
CA SER A 154 -3.61 -10.24 9.73
C SER A 154 -4.35 -10.29 11.07
N TYR A 155 -4.72 -9.15 11.64
CA TYR A 155 -5.35 -8.98 12.95
C TYR A 155 -6.77 -8.39 12.86
N GLY A 156 -7.34 -8.27 11.67
CA GLY A 156 -8.70 -7.75 11.49
C GLY A 156 -8.79 -6.22 11.57
N ASN A 157 -7.66 -5.49 11.56
CA ASN A 157 -7.70 -4.05 11.40
C ASN A 157 -8.09 -3.74 9.97
N ARG A 158 -9.15 -2.94 9.81
CA ARG A 158 -9.58 -2.51 8.49
C ARG A 158 -8.50 -1.62 7.91
N TYR A 159 -8.10 -1.95 6.70
CA TYR A 159 -7.35 -1.04 5.87
C TYR A 159 -8.07 -0.95 4.54
N VAL A 160 -7.82 0.12 3.81
CA VAL A 160 -8.24 0.17 2.41
C VAL A 160 -7.11 -0.52 1.66
N THR A 161 -7.36 -1.66 1.00
CA THR A 161 -6.50 -1.97 -0.15
C THR A 161 -6.74 -0.81 -1.08
N VAL A 162 -5.80 0.11 -1.14
CA VAL A 162 -5.81 1.09 -2.20
C VAL A 162 -5.55 0.25 -3.43
N GLU A 163 -6.62 -0.22 -4.05
CA GLU A 163 -6.62 -0.46 -5.47
C GLU A 163 -6.18 0.87 -6.05
N VAL A 164 -4.88 0.89 -6.30
CA VAL A 164 -4.04 1.88 -6.94
C VAL A 164 -4.72 2.55 -8.17
N SER A 165 -5.74 1.89 -8.71
CA SER A 165 -6.63 2.31 -9.78
C SER A 165 -7.65 3.42 -9.41
N THR A 166 -7.91 3.69 -8.13
CA THR A 166 -8.93 4.68 -7.68
C THR A 166 -8.35 6.00 -7.18
N VAL A 167 -7.02 6.10 -7.05
CA VAL A 167 -6.35 7.36 -6.73
C VAL A 167 -5.77 7.95 -8.01
N TYR A 168 -6.28 9.09 -8.44
CA TYR A 168 -5.79 9.79 -9.63
C TYR A 168 -5.87 11.30 -9.46
N VAL A 169 -4.99 12.01 -10.16
CA VAL A 169 -5.05 13.48 -10.23
C VAL A 169 -5.86 13.90 -11.45
N LYS A 170 -6.91 14.71 -11.22
CA LYS A 170 -7.69 15.34 -12.29
C LYS A 170 -7.99 16.78 -11.91
N ASP A 171 -7.79 17.70 -12.86
CA ASP A 171 -8.01 19.14 -12.68
C ASP A 171 -7.29 19.76 -11.46
N GLY A 172 -6.10 19.24 -11.12
CA GLY A 172 -5.31 19.69 -9.96
C GLY A 172 -5.78 19.15 -8.60
N LYS A 173 -6.75 18.22 -8.59
CA LYS A 173 -7.29 17.61 -7.37
C LYS A 173 -6.96 16.13 -7.32
N LEU A 174 -6.70 15.63 -6.13
CA LEU A 174 -6.51 14.21 -5.88
C LEU A 174 -7.87 13.58 -5.59
N HIS A 175 -8.28 12.66 -6.45
CA HIS A 175 -9.46 11.85 -6.24
C HIS A 175 -9.05 10.57 -5.52
N VAL A 176 -9.67 10.28 -4.38
CA VAL A 176 -9.46 9.05 -3.59
C VAL A 176 -10.82 8.39 -3.42
N GLY A 177 -11.17 7.47 -4.32
CA GLY A 177 -12.55 6.95 -4.38
C GLY A 177 -13.55 8.07 -4.73
N ASP A 178 -14.50 8.34 -3.83
CA ASP A 178 -15.48 9.44 -3.96
C ASP A 178 -15.01 10.75 -3.31
N GLU A 179 -13.89 10.74 -2.57
CA GLU A 179 -13.33 11.93 -1.94
C GLU A 179 -12.46 12.73 -2.92
N VAL A 180 -12.52 14.06 -2.78
CA VAL A 180 -11.73 15.00 -3.58
C VAL A 180 -10.91 15.85 -2.62
N LEU A 181 -9.59 15.68 -2.65
CA LEU A 181 -8.65 16.46 -1.87
C LEU A 181 -8.01 17.53 -2.77
N GLU A 182 -8.00 18.76 -2.29
CA GLU A 182 -7.27 19.85 -2.95
C GLU A 182 -5.78 19.60 -2.75
N LEU A 183 -5.02 19.54 -3.84
CA LEU A 183 -3.57 19.51 -3.75
C LEU A 183 -3.06 20.93 -3.44
N PRO A 184 -1.90 21.06 -2.78
CA PRO A 184 -1.24 22.34 -2.60
C PRO A 184 -1.10 23.10 -3.92
N ALA A 185 -1.06 24.42 -3.86
CA ALA A 185 -0.78 25.22 -5.05
C ALA A 185 0.56 24.82 -5.67
N VAL A 186 0.60 24.68 -6.99
CA VAL A 186 1.82 24.33 -7.73
C VAL A 186 2.91 25.33 -7.39
N LEU A 187 4.07 24.82 -6.96
CA LEU A 187 5.24 25.66 -6.69
C LEU A 187 5.87 26.05 -8.03
N VAL A 188 6.07 27.34 -8.23
CA VAL A 188 6.71 27.87 -9.45
C VAL A 188 8.07 28.44 -9.07
N PRO A 189 9.14 28.15 -9.82
CA PRO A 189 10.43 28.75 -9.57
C PRO A 189 10.35 30.27 -9.59
N GLU A 190 10.80 30.90 -8.51
CA GLU A 190 10.94 32.35 -8.49
C GLU A 190 12.07 32.80 -9.41
N LYS A 191 12.01 34.08 -9.80
CA LYS A 191 13.05 34.68 -10.66
C LYS A 191 14.42 34.57 -10.01
N ASP A 192 14.47 34.85 -8.72
CA ASP A 192 15.69 34.77 -7.92
C ASP A 192 15.88 33.34 -7.39
N ILE A 193 17.13 32.90 -7.29
CA ILE A 193 17.48 31.58 -6.77
C ILE A 193 17.50 31.68 -5.24
N LYS A 194 16.74 30.82 -4.58
CA LYS A 194 16.64 30.82 -3.11
C LYS A 194 17.78 30.03 -2.45
N PRO A 195 18.11 30.30 -1.17
CA PRO A 195 19.15 29.58 -0.44
C PRO A 195 18.97 28.06 -0.45
N GLU A 196 17.74 27.57 -0.32
CA GLU A 196 17.39 26.14 -0.36
C GLU A 196 17.67 25.48 -1.72
N GLU A 197 17.73 26.25 -2.82
CA GLU A 197 18.09 25.75 -4.14
C GLU A 197 19.61 25.63 -4.34
N MET A 198 20.40 26.32 -3.52
CA MET A 198 21.84 26.48 -3.77
C MET A 198 22.62 25.17 -3.86
N PRO A 199 22.35 24.09 -3.10
CA PRO A 199 23.14 22.88 -3.21
C PRO A 199 23.04 22.24 -4.60
N TYR A 200 21.83 21.91 -5.07
CA TYR A 200 21.68 21.36 -6.43
C TYR A 200 22.04 22.36 -7.53
N VAL A 201 21.78 23.67 -7.35
CA VAL A 201 22.18 24.71 -8.32
C VAL A 201 23.69 24.77 -8.47
N ASN A 202 24.44 24.68 -7.38
CA ASN A 202 25.90 24.64 -7.42
C ASN A 202 26.40 23.35 -8.08
N ALA A 203 25.76 22.20 -7.82
CA ALA A 203 26.08 20.95 -8.48
C ALA A 203 25.84 21.01 -10.00
N LEU A 204 24.76 21.65 -10.45
CA LEU A 204 24.51 21.93 -11.87
C LEU A 204 25.59 22.83 -12.46
N CYS A 205 25.96 23.90 -11.76
CA CYS A 205 27.02 24.81 -12.19
C CYS A 205 28.37 24.07 -12.32
N ALA A 206 28.71 23.20 -11.38
CA ALA A 206 29.92 22.36 -11.44
C ALA A 206 29.90 21.43 -12.66
N ALA A 207 28.78 20.74 -12.91
CA ALA A 207 28.61 19.89 -14.09
C ALA A 207 28.80 20.68 -15.41
N TYR A 208 28.23 21.88 -15.49
CA TYR A 208 28.39 22.75 -16.66
C TYR A 208 29.81 23.28 -16.82
N ALA A 209 30.45 23.63 -15.70
CA ALA A 209 31.81 24.12 -15.68
C ALA A 209 32.78 23.09 -16.22
N ASP A 210 32.63 21.84 -15.78
CA ASP A 210 33.43 20.70 -16.21
C ASP A 210 33.27 20.43 -17.72
N ALA A 211 32.03 20.38 -18.20
CA ALA A 211 31.74 20.14 -19.63
C ALA A 211 32.17 21.29 -20.56
N LEU A 212 32.28 22.51 -20.05
CA LEU A 212 32.70 23.70 -20.82
C LEU A 212 34.17 24.07 -20.60
N ALA A 213 34.86 23.39 -19.67
CA ALA A 213 36.19 23.75 -19.19
C ALA A 213 36.31 25.25 -18.82
N GLN A 214 35.29 25.80 -18.17
CA GLN A 214 35.26 27.19 -17.72
C GLN A 214 34.53 27.31 -16.38
N ALA A 215 34.85 28.32 -15.57
CA ALA A 215 34.09 28.56 -14.34
C ALA A 215 32.63 28.89 -14.67
N VAL A 216 31.69 28.25 -13.96
CA VAL A 216 30.26 28.52 -14.05
C VAL A 216 29.69 28.77 -12.67
N THR A 217 28.97 29.87 -12.55
CA THR A 217 28.25 30.31 -11.36
C THR A 217 26.82 30.68 -11.74
N PRO A 218 25.88 30.74 -10.78
CA PRO A 218 24.48 31.01 -11.08
C PRO A 218 24.23 32.32 -11.84
N ASP A 219 25.04 33.36 -11.58
CA ASP A 219 24.93 34.68 -12.21
C ASP A 219 25.30 34.69 -13.70
N ILE A 220 26.17 33.78 -14.16
CA ILE A 220 26.58 33.73 -15.56
C ILE A 220 25.76 32.76 -16.41
N ILE A 221 24.78 32.05 -15.83
CA ILE A 221 23.97 31.08 -16.57
C ILE A 221 23.32 31.73 -17.79
N GLY A 222 22.85 32.96 -17.67
CA GLY A 222 22.24 33.72 -18.76
C GLY A 222 23.11 33.90 -20.00
N THR A 223 24.44 33.77 -19.88
CA THR A 223 25.42 33.93 -20.97
C THR A 223 25.89 32.60 -21.56
N LEU A 224 25.51 31.46 -21.00
CA LEU A 224 25.93 30.14 -21.48
C LEU A 224 25.30 29.77 -22.83
N PRO A 225 25.87 28.79 -23.57
CA PRO A 225 25.25 28.27 -24.79
C PRO A 225 23.80 27.85 -24.53
N GLY A 226 22.93 28.07 -25.52
CA GLY A 226 21.48 27.92 -25.36
C GLY A 226 20.99 26.54 -24.91
N ARG A 227 21.80 25.48 -25.03
CA ARG A 227 21.49 24.15 -24.46
C ARG A 227 21.52 24.17 -22.93
N TYR A 228 22.56 24.74 -22.32
CA TYR A 228 22.74 24.78 -20.86
C TYR A 228 21.73 25.71 -20.19
N ARG A 229 21.39 26.84 -20.83
CA ARG A 229 20.34 27.75 -20.34
C ARG A 229 18.96 27.07 -20.26
N ARG A 230 18.62 26.32 -21.30
CA ARG A 230 17.37 25.55 -21.37
C ARG A 230 17.38 24.40 -20.38
N ASP A 231 18.49 23.67 -20.30
CA ASP A 231 18.67 22.60 -19.33
C ASP A 231 18.49 23.14 -17.90
N PHE A 232 19.22 24.19 -17.51
CA PHE A 232 19.09 24.79 -16.18
C PHE A 232 17.67 25.21 -15.84
N THR A 233 16.98 25.86 -16.77
CA THR A 233 15.56 26.25 -16.60
C THR A 233 14.67 25.02 -16.38
N SER A 234 14.92 23.95 -17.14
CA SER A 234 14.20 22.68 -17.00
C SER A 234 14.52 21.98 -15.67
N GLN A 235 15.77 22.05 -15.19
CA GLN A 235 16.19 21.44 -13.93
C GLN A 235 15.60 22.16 -12.73
N ARG A 236 15.62 23.50 -12.71
CA ARG A 236 14.91 24.29 -11.70
C ARG A 236 13.42 23.98 -11.67
N THR A 237 12.77 23.91 -12.85
CA THR A 237 11.35 23.51 -12.93
C THR A 237 11.13 22.13 -12.33
N SER A 238 12.02 21.17 -12.64
CA SER A 238 11.91 19.80 -12.12
C SER A 238 12.02 19.74 -10.60
N TYR A 239 12.95 20.50 -10.00
CA TYR A 239 13.10 20.59 -8.56
C TYR A 239 11.82 21.09 -7.87
N TYR A 240 11.24 22.21 -8.33
CA TYR A 240 10.02 22.75 -7.73
C TYR A 240 8.80 21.83 -7.91
N GLU A 241 8.70 21.11 -9.03
CA GLU A 241 7.66 20.10 -9.26
C GLU A 241 7.83 18.89 -8.32
N ALA A 242 9.07 18.51 -7.96
CA ALA A 242 9.32 17.47 -6.97
C ALA A 242 9.04 17.92 -5.52
N GLU A 243 9.37 19.16 -5.17
CA GLU A 243 9.00 19.76 -3.87
C GLU A 243 7.48 19.86 -3.72
N TRP A 244 6.78 20.22 -4.80
CA TRP A 244 5.32 20.20 -4.81
C TRP A 244 4.78 18.79 -4.57
N LEU A 245 5.37 17.77 -5.19
CA LEU A 245 5.01 16.37 -4.97
C LEU A 245 5.28 15.97 -3.51
N HIS A 246 6.42 16.36 -2.93
CA HIS A 246 6.76 16.09 -1.53
C HIS A 246 5.70 16.67 -0.59
N HIS A 247 5.39 17.96 -0.72
CA HIS A 247 4.35 18.62 0.07
C HIS A 247 2.99 17.95 -0.10
N SER A 248 2.62 17.64 -1.35
CA SER A 248 1.37 16.97 -1.66
C SER A 248 1.26 15.61 -0.97
N VAL A 249 2.34 14.83 -0.96
CA VAL A 249 2.36 13.51 -0.34
C VAL A 249 2.30 13.63 1.19
N ARG A 250 3.13 14.50 1.76
CA ARG A 250 3.20 14.73 3.21
C ARG A 250 1.86 15.18 3.79
N ASP A 251 1.17 16.08 3.09
CA ASP A 251 -0.06 16.69 3.60
C ASP A 251 -1.30 15.80 3.42
N VAL A 252 -1.26 14.86 2.46
CA VAL A 252 -2.42 14.03 2.08
C VAL A 252 -2.39 12.63 2.69
N PHE A 253 -1.22 12.00 2.77
CA PHE A 253 -1.13 10.60 3.18
C PHE A 253 -0.66 10.46 4.61
N ASP A 254 -1.29 9.55 5.36
CA ASP A 254 -0.77 9.13 6.65
C ASP A 254 0.63 8.51 6.49
N GLY A 255 1.58 8.91 7.34
CA GLY A 255 3.00 8.60 7.16
C GLY A 255 3.58 9.09 5.82
N GLY A 256 3.10 10.23 5.31
CA GLY A 256 3.47 10.78 4.00
C GLY A 256 4.96 11.11 3.88
N GLU A 257 5.58 11.57 4.96
CA GLU A 257 7.02 11.85 4.99
C GLU A 257 7.83 10.56 4.82
N GLU A 258 7.53 9.52 5.60
CA GLU A 258 8.20 8.21 5.50
C GLU A 258 8.02 7.58 4.11
N LYS A 259 6.87 7.81 3.48
CA LYS A 259 6.60 7.35 2.11
C LYS A 259 7.43 8.11 1.08
N PHE A 260 7.63 9.42 1.25
CA PHE A 260 8.46 10.21 0.36
C PHE A 260 9.95 9.87 0.54
N GLU A 261 10.40 9.61 1.77
CA GLU A 261 11.74 9.08 2.04
C GLU A 261 11.98 7.71 1.39
N ALA A 262 11.00 6.81 1.45
CA ALA A 262 11.07 5.52 0.74
C ALA A 262 11.18 5.71 -0.78
N LEU A 263 10.44 6.67 -1.34
CA LEU A 263 10.53 7.02 -2.77
C LEU A 263 11.91 7.56 -3.16
N LYS A 264 12.50 8.45 -2.35
CA LYS A 264 13.87 8.95 -2.59
C LYS A 264 14.90 7.83 -2.58
N LYS A 265 14.77 6.91 -1.61
CA LYS A 265 15.66 5.75 -1.51
C LYS A 265 15.58 4.86 -2.74
N ASP A 266 14.38 4.51 -3.18
CA ASP A 266 14.18 3.69 -4.39
C ASP A 266 14.66 4.38 -5.66
N ALA A 267 14.46 5.71 -5.73
CA ALA A 267 15.01 6.52 -6.80
C ALA A 267 16.53 6.43 -6.86
N TYR A 268 17.21 6.56 -5.70
CA TYR A 268 18.65 6.39 -5.61
C TYR A 268 19.10 4.97 -5.97
N ASP A 269 18.51 3.94 -5.37
CA ASP A 269 18.82 2.52 -5.65
C ASP A 269 18.68 2.21 -7.16
N GLY A 270 17.69 2.81 -7.83
CA GLY A 270 17.46 2.66 -9.26
C GLY A 270 18.44 3.41 -10.19
N ILE A 271 19.16 4.42 -9.68
CA ILE A 271 20.16 5.19 -10.45
C ILE A 271 21.59 4.94 -10.02
N GLU A 272 21.84 4.35 -8.85
CA GLU A 272 23.15 4.23 -8.22
C GLU A 272 24.21 3.68 -9.18
N SER A 273 23.91 2.55 -9.83
CA SER A 273 24.80 1.94 -10.82
C SER A 273 25.13 2.83 -12.02
N THR A 274 24.24 3.75 -12.40
CA THR A 274 24.46 4.72 -13.49
C THR A 274 25.20 5.95 -12.97
N TYR A 275 24.92 6.37 -11.75
CA TYR A 275 25.60 7.48 -11.08
C TYR A 275 27.09 7.19 -10.88
N LEU A 276 27.43 5.96 -10.45
CA LEU A 276 28.80 5.51 -10.17
C LEU A 276 29.63 5.15 -11.42
N GLN A 277 29.11 5.36 -12.63
CA GLN A 277 29.88 5.10 -13.86
C GLN A 277 30.90 6.21 -14.16
N ASP A 278 31.86 5.84 -15.00
CA ASP A 278 32.82 6.77 -15.58
C ASP A 278 32.17 7.58 -16.71
N TYR A 279 32.43 8.89 -16.72
CA TYR A 279 31.97 9.83 -17.75
C TYR A 279 33.08 10.82 -18.08
N ASP A 280 33.05 11.38 -19.29
CA ASP A 280 34.07 12.37 -19.70
C ASP A 280 33.95 13.69 -18.92
N ASN A 281 32.77 13.98 -18.37
CA ASN A 281 32.50 15.16 -17.55
C ASN A 281 31.20 14.98 -16.74
N GLY A 282 31.03 15.79 -15.71
CA GLY A 282 29.88 15.74 -14.83
C GLY A 282 28.54 16.09 -15.47
N TYR A 283 28.53 16.86 -16.57
CA TYR A 283 27.28 17.08 -17.31
C TYR A 283 26.80 15.80 -18.01
N GLN A 284 27.70 14.97 -18.54
CA GLN A 284 27.31 13.67 -19.08
C GLN A 284 26.75 12.75 -17.99
N ARG A 285 27.39 12.71 -16.80
CA ARG A 285 26.89 11.94 -15.64
C ARG A 285 25.49 12.39 -15.24
N LEU A 286 25.28 13.70 -15.07
CA LEU A 286 23.98 14.30 -14.79
C LEU A 286 22.94 13.84 -15.81
N GLN A 287 23.21 14.00 -17.12
CA GLN A 287 22.24 13.65 -18.15
C GLN A 287 21.94 12.15 -18.16
N ALA A 288 22.95 11.29 -17.99
CA ALA A 288 22.77 9.84 -17.93
C ALA A 288 21.89 9.41 -16.74
N VAL A 289 22.10 10.01 -15.57
CA VAL A 289 21.26 9.75 -14.38
C VAL A 289 19.83 10.25 -14.57
N LEU A 290 19.65 11.46 -15.12
CA LEU A 290 18.32 12.01 -15.41
C LEU A 290 17.58 11.18 -16.48
N ASP A 291 18.28 10.64 -17.47
CA ASP A 291 17.69 9.74 -18.45
C ASP A 291 17.33 8.40 -17.81
N LYS A 292 18.22 7.84 -16.98
CA LYS A 292 17.99 6.60 -16.24
C LYS A 292 16.75 6.70 -15.36
N ILE A 293 16.65 7.73 -14.50
CA ILE A 293 15.52 7.84 -13.56
C ILE A 293 14.17 7.94 -14.27
N THR A 294 14.10 8.61 -15.44
CA THR A 294 12.84 8.68 -16.19
C THR A 294 12.39 7.34 -16.78
N ASN A 295 13.31 6.37 -16.89
CA ASN A 295 13.04 5.01 -17.36
C ASN A 295 13.08 3.98 -16.23
N THR A 296 13.32 4.39 -14.99
CA THR A 296 13.29 3.52 -13.81
C THR A 296 11.87 3.43 -13.27
N THR A 297 11.40 2.21 -13.03
CA THR A 297 10.18 1.98 -12.24
C THR A 297 10.53 2.15 -10.77
N LEU A 298 9.77 2.99 -10.09
CA LEU A 298 9.85 3.16 -8.63
C LEU A 298 8.61 2.43 -8.12
N ASP A 299 8.78 1.36 -7.35
CA ASP A 299 7.70 0.42 -7.01
C ASP A 299 7.53 0.25 -5.48
N THR A 300 8.45 0.82 -4.71
CA THR A 300 8.50 0.66 -3.26
C THR A 300 7.57 1.60 -2.51
N SER A 301 7.23 2.76 -3.09
CA SER A 301 6.32 3.71 -2.47
C SER A 301 4.87 3.46 -2.92
N SER A 302 3.92 3.62 -2.00
CA SER A 302 2.50 3.66 -2.37
C SER A 302 2.14 4.86 -3.27
N ILE A 303 3.10 5.75 -3.56
CA ILE A 303 2.93 6.97 -4.36
C ILE A 303 3.04 6.66 -5.86
N ASP A 304 3.97 5.79 -6.27
CA ASP A 304 4.17 5.38 -7.67
C ASP A 304 2.98 4.65 -8.26
N ARG A 305 2.25 4.02 -7.36
CA ARG A 305 0.98 3.39 -7.59
C ARG A 305 -0.06 4.45 -8.07
N ILE A 306 -0.05 5.67 -7.54
CA ILE A 306 -1.07 6.68 -7.89
C ILE A 306 -0.95 7.11 -9.35
N LYS A 307 -1.90 6.65 -10.16
CA LYS A 307 -1.89 6.84 -11.61
C LYS A 307 -1.91 8.33 -11.95
N SER A 308 -0.89 8.78 -12.69
CA SER A 308 -0.70 10.16 -13.15
C SER A 308 -0.24 11.19 -12.10
N LEU A 309 -0.01 10.79 -10.84
CA LEU A 309 0.57 11.70 -9.84
C LEU A 309 2.07 11.91 -10.10
N MET A 310 2.78 10.84 -10.43
CA MET A 310 4.20 10.93 -10.77
C MET A 310 4.42 11.08 -12.27
N LYS A 311 5.22 12.08 -12.65
CA LYS A 311 5.63 12.36 -14.02
C LYS A 311 7.15 12.38 -14.08
N ASN A 312 7.70 12.29 -15.30
CA ASN A 312 9.14 12.32 -15.51
C ASN A 312 9.81 13.58 -14.95
N VAL A 313 9.09 14.71 -14.92
CA VAL A 313 9.58 15.97 -14.32
C VAL A 313 9.81 15.83 -12.80
N HIS A 314 8.91 15.13 -12.08
CA HIS A 314 9.08 14.84 -10.65
C HIS A 314 10.30 13.95 -10.41
N LYS A 315 10.46 12.89 -11.22
CA LYS A 315 11.61 11.98 -11.14
C LYS A 315 12.95 12.69 -11.30
N LYS A 316 13.04 13.62 -12.26
CA LYS A 316 14.22 14.47 -12.44
C LYS A 316 14.46 15.39 -11.24
N GLY A 317 13.38 15.95 -10.68
CA GLY A 317 13.46 16.80 -9.50
C GLY A 317 13.92 16.07 -8.24
N ILE A 318 13.51 14.81 -8.05
CA ILE A 318 13.97 13.97 -6.93
C ILE A 318 15.49 13.82 -6.93
N CYS A 319 16.14 13.72 -8.10
CA CYS A 319 17.61 13.73 -8.15
C CYS A 319 18.22 15.01 -7.57
N HIS A 320 17.58 16.17 -7.75
CA HIS A 320 18.03 17.44 -7.16
C HIS A 320 17.78 17.47 -5.64
N ILE A 321 16.68 16.89 -5.17
CA ILE A 321 16.43 16.71 -3.73
C ILE A 321 17.52 15.80 -3.11
N LEU A 322 17.86 14.69 -3.78
CA LEU A 322 18.95 13.80 -3.34
C LEU A 322 20.32 14.51 -3.27
N VAL A 323 20.57 15.48 -4.15
CA VAL A 323 21.77 16.34 -4.04
C VAL A 323 21.69 17.25 -2.82
N ASN A 324 20.54 17.89 -2.60
CA ASN A 324 20.33 18.74 -1.43
C ASN A 324 20.46 17.97 -0.10
N ASP A 325 20.01 16.72 -0.08
CA ASP A 325 20.12 15.81 1.08
C ASP A 325 21.56 15.27 1.28
N GLY A 326 22.45 15.49 0.32
CA GLY A 326 23.81 14.93 0.34
C GLY A 326 23.88 13.43 0.09
N THR A 327 22.84 12.83 -0.52
CA THR A 327 22.90 11.43 -1.00
C THR A 327 23.63 11.34 -2.33
N ILE A 328 23.43 12.32 -3.21
CA ILE A 328 24.27 12.55 -4.40
C ILE A 328 25.25 13.66 -4.06
N ASN A 329 26.50 13.30 -3.76
CA ASN A 329 27.51 14.26 -3.31
C ASN A 329 27.91 15.28 -4.38
N SER A 330 28.09 14.82 -5.63
CA SER A 330 28.59 15.67 -6.72
C SER A 330 28.24 15.06 -8.07
N TRP A 331 28.17 15.89 -9.12
CA TRP A 331 28.14 15.40 -10.49
C TRP A 331 29.54 15.24 -11.08
N VAL A 332 30.59 15.76 -10.45
CA VAL A 332 31.98 15.78 -10.98
C VAL A 332 32.86 14.83 -10.16
N ASP A 333 32.97 15.10 -8.86
CA ASP A 333 33.85 14.39 -7.92
C ASP A 333 33.01 13.50 -6.99
N ILE A 334 32.70 12.28 -7.44
CA ILE A 334 31.77 11.37 -6.72
C ILE A 334 32.44 10.58 -5.58
N ASP A 335 33.78 10.60 -5.51
CA ASP A 335 34.59 9.86 -4.53
C ASP A 335 35.00 10.71 -3.31
N GLU A 336 34.66 12.00 -3.31
CA GLU A 336 34.80 12.92 -2.17
C GLU A 336 33.52 12.96 -1.32
#